data_AF-A0A951WPC6-F1
#
_entry.id   AF-A0A951WPC6-F1
#
_cell.length_a   1.000
_cell.length_b   1.000
_cell.length_c   1.000
_cell.angle_alpha   90.00
_cell.angle_beta   90.00
_cell.angle_gamma   90.00
#
_symmetry.space_group_name_H-M   'P 1'
#
loop_
_entity.id
_entity.type
_entity.pdbx_description
1 polymer ?
#
loop_
_entity_poly.entity_id
_entity_poly.type
_entity_poly.pdbx_seq_one_letter_code
_entity_poly.pdbx_strand_id
1 'polypeptide(L)'
;FKDCKERSFREQVIKIKQVLSQTALQAPSLNGSSLSPIDQDMISKTQNMLLEPAELSIALQLLSKHYKNVYQTQPLILIDEYDVPLQSAWTGGYWDEAVTFFRNFFSAGFKDNPNLWRAVITGCLRVARESMFTGMNNLMVSSVSSKKFSTHFGFTVPEVKQLIQDYNLTAIETQIESWYNGYIFGETEIYNPWSILNLCNNDGEFQPYWMNTSGNDLVKEILGRSGVDAKKDLEDLMAGQSIQVSLQEQVVFQEIENTRANLWNFLYFTGYLKAINIKHSDEVTLIDLKIPNVEVKRIFYESVQYWFAQSKSLSLLQNLKRSLIEGEVTEISKILRRLCDYSISYFDVSGKEPEKFYHGLVLGLIVSFSDIWHIRSNRESGLGRCDLLMSPKNPNHFGIVMEFKTMDSYEDADLSACAQNAMDQINKRQYEKELMAQGATKILKMGIGFLGKQLEILSEHLQC
;
A
#
# COMPACT_ATOMS: atom_id res chain seq x y z
N PHE A 1 -7.37 10.61 -18.19
CA PHE A 1 -8.63 10.23 -17.51
C PHE A 1 -8.49 10.27 -15.99
N LYS A 2 -7.27 10.48 -15.48
CA LYS A 2 -6.93 10.80 -14.08
C LYS A 2 -7.90 11.64 -13.24
N ASP A 3 -8.64 12.57 -13.84
CA ASP A 3 -9.53 13.48 -13.08
C ASP A 3 -10.98 12.98 -12.96
N CYS A 4 -11.31 11.82 -13.53
CA CYS A 4 -12.65 11.24 -13.49
C CYS A 4 -12.86 10.39 -12.22
N LYS A 5 -12.94 11.06 -11.06
CA LYS A 5 -13.00 10.46 -9.72
C LYS A 5 -14.39 10.53 -9.05
N GLU A 6 -15.45 10.45 -9.83
CA GLU A 6 -16.81 10.75 -9.38
C GLU A 6 -17.45 9.62 -8.55
N ARG A 7 -18.51 9.94 -7.79
CA ARG A 7 -19.19 8.98 -6.91
C ARG A 7 -20.37 8.26 -7.55
N SER A 8 -20.72 8.64 -8.78
CA SER A 8 -21.77 7.99 -9.57
C SER A 8 -21.38 7.90 -11.04
N PHE A 9 -21.87 6.87 -11.73
CA PHE A 9 -21.61 6.70 -13.15
C PHE A 9 -22.08 7.90 -13.99
N ARG A 10 -23.22 8.51 -13.63
CA ARG A 10 -23.76 9.70 -14.31
C ARG A 10 -22.79 10.88 -14.25
N GLU A 11 -22.24 11.17 -13.08
CA GLU A 11 -21.27 12.25 -12.90
C GLU A 11 -19.97 11.93 -13.64
N GLN A 12 -19.51 10.68 -13.58
CA GLN A 12 -18.32 10.24 -14.30
C GLN A 12 -18.46 10.42 -15.82
N VAL A 13 -19.62 10.10 -16.39
CA VAL A 13 -19.93 10.35 -17.81
C VAL A 13 -19.83 11.83 -18.16
N ILE A 14 -20.27 12.74 -17.28
CA ILE A 14 -20.13 14.19 -17.50
C ILE A 14 -18.64 14.58 -17.55
N LYS A 15 -17.81 14.01 -16.68
CA LYS A 15 -16.37 14.28 -16.70
C LYS A 15 -15.66 13.74 -17.93
N ILE A 16 -16.05 12.53 -18.37
CA ILE A 16 -15.57 11.93 -19.61
C ILE A 16 -15.93 12.83 -20.81
N LYS A 17 -17.18 13.34 -20.87
CA LYS A 17 -17.60 14.32 -21.89
C LYS A 17 -16.72 15.57 -21.89
N GLN A 18 -16.37 16.10 -20.72
CA GLN A 18 -15.48 17.27 -20.62
C GLN A 18 -14.09 16.99 -21.20
N VAL A 19 -13.48 15.85 -20.85
CA VAL A 19 -12.16 15.45 -21.38
C VAL A 19 -12.20 15.30 -22.90
N LEU A 20 -13.25 14.64 -23.42
CA LEU A 20 -13.45 14.46 -24.85
C LEU A 20 -13.68 15.79 -25.59
N SER A 21 -14.49 16.67 -25.02
CA SER A 21 -14.74 18.02 -25.56
C SER A 21 -13.45 18.84 -25.64
N GLN A 22 -12.66 18.88 -24.55
CA GLN A 22 -11.38 19.57 -24.53
C GLN A 22 -10.42 19.02 -25.59
N THR A 23 -10.36 17.69 -25.73
CA THR A 23 -9.54 17.03 -26.76
C THR A 23 -10.05 17.37 -28.17
N ALA A 24 -11.36 17.44 -28.38
CA ALA A 24 -11.96 17.79 -29.67
C ALA A 24 -11.71 19.26 -30.07
N LEU A 25 -11.65 20.16 -29.08
CA LEU A 25 -11.43 21.60 -29.29
C LEU A 25 -9.98 21.97 -29.57
N GLN A 26 -9.02 21.09 -29.24
CA GLN A 26 -7.60 21.28 -29.57
C GLN A 26 -7.30 21.11 -31.07
N ALA A 27 -8.17 20.42 -31.81
CA ALA A 27 -8.03 20.30 -33.25
C ALA A 27 -8.48 21.60 -33.95
N PRO A 28 -7.72 22.11 -34.94
CA PRO A 28 -8.15 23.22 -35.78
C PRO A 28 -9.54 23.03 -36.39
N SER A 29 -10.25 24.14 -36.61
CA SER A 29 -11.57 24.11 -37.24
C SER A 29 -11.51 23.52 -38.64
N LEU A 30 -12.54 22.75 -38.99
CA LEU A 30 -12.61 21.87 -40.16
C LEU A 30 -12.79 22.59 -41.51
N ASN A 31 -12.29 23.82 -41.65
CA ASN A 31 -12.40 24.59 -42.89
C ASN A 31 -11.60 23.87 -44.01
N GLY A 32 -12.30 23.05 -44.80
CA GLY A 32 -11.74 22.25 -45.90
C GLY A 32 -11.59 20.74 -45.65
N SER A 33 -12.10 20.20 -44.53
CA SER A 33 -11.96 18.77 -44.23
C SER A 33 -12.90 17.88 -45.06
N SER A 34 -12.42 16.69 -45.43
CA SER A 34 -13.15 15.64 -46.17
C SER A 34 -14.10 14.79 -45.30
N LEU A 35 -14.46 15.25 -44.09
CA LEU A 35 -15.38 14.53 -43.22
C LEU A 35 -16.80 14.56 -43.78
N SER A 36 -17.54 13.45 -43.61
CA SER A 36 -18.95 13.40 -43.98
C SER A 36 -19.77 14.34 -43.09
N PRO A 37 -20.96 14.82 -43.53
CA PRO A 37 -21.83 15.64 -42.71
C PRO A 37 -22.18 15.00 -41.35
N ILE A 38 -22.29 13.67 -41.31
CA ILE A 38 -22.55 12.91 -40.09
C ILE A 38 -21.35 13.01 -39.14
N ASP A 39 -20.14 12.82 -39.63
CA ASP A 39 -18.95 12.94 -38.79
C ASP A 39 -18.78 14.37 -38.27
N GLN A 40 -19.12 15.39 -39.07
CA GLN A 40 -19.08 16.79 -38.64
C GLN A 40 -20.08 17.07 -37.51
N ASP A 41 -21.31 16.55 -37.61
CA ASP A 41 -22.30 16.62 -36.53
C ASP A 41 -21.80 15.94 -35.25
N MET A 42 -21.24 14.73 -35.36
CA MET A 42 -20.73 13.98 -34.20
C MET A 42 -19.54 14.69 -33.52
N ILE A 43 -18.65 15.31 -34.29
CA ILE A 43 -17.56 16.11 -33.74
C ILE A 43 -18.11 17.37 -33.07
N SER A 44 -19.07 18.05 -33.68
CA SER A 44 -19.75 19.20 -33.06
C SER A 44 -20.43 18.81 -31.75
N LYS A 45 -21.14 17.68 -31.70
CA LYS A 45 -21.71 17.14 -30.45
C LYS A 45 -20.64 16.83 -29.41
N THR A 46 -19.49 16.30 -29.83
CA THR A 46 -18.35 16.03 -28.93
C THR A 46 -17.83 17.34 -28.32
N GLN A 47 -17.58 18.35 -29.14
CA GLN A 47 -17.10 19.67 -28.72
C GLN A 47 -18.08 20.34 -27.75
N ASN A 48 -19.38 20.20 -27.98
CA ASN A 48 -20.43 20.80 -27.15
C ASN A 48 -20.91 19.91 -25.99
N MET A 49 -20.29 18.74 -25.75
CA MET A 49 -20.67 17.76 -24.71
C MET A 49 -22.09 17.18 -24.86
N LEU A 50 -22.63 17.19 -26.08
CA LEU A 50 -23.99 16.76 -26.43
C LEU A 50 -24.10 15.28 -26.85
N LEU A 51 -22.99 14.54 -26.87
CA LEU A 51 -23.04 13.10 -27.19
C LEU A 51 -23.92 12.33 -26.20
N GLU A 52 -24.78 11.46 -26.71
CA GLU A 52 -25.57 10.54 -25.88
C GLU A 52 -24.70 9.39 -25.34
N PRO A 53 -25.11 8.69 -24.26
CA PRO A 53 -24.31 7.60 -23.67
C PRO A 53 -23.88 6.52 -24.66
N ALA A 54 -24.74 6.14 -25.60
CA ALA A 54 -24.41 5.17 -26.65
C ALA A 54 -23.34 5.71 -27.63
N GLU A 55 -23.43 6.99 -27.97
CA GLU A 55 -22.50 7.67 -28.89
C GLU A 55 -21.12 7.89 -28.26
N LEU A 56 -21.06 8.09 -26.93
CA LEU A 56 -19.80 8.24 -26.22
C LEU A 56 -18.86 7.06 -26.41
N SER A 57 -19.40 5.84 -26.54
CA SER A 57 -18.60 4.62 -26.71
C SER A 57 -17.73 4.64 -27.97
N ILE A 58 -18.06 5.42 -29.00
CA ILE A 58 -17.27 5.52 -30.24
C ILE A 58 -16.45 6.81 -30.32
N ALA A 59 -16.44 7.64 -29.26
CA ALA A 59 -15.84 8.98 -29.33
C ALA A 59 -14.33 8.96 -29.64
N LEU A 60 -13.56 7.98 -29.13
CA LEU A 60 -12.14 7.85 -29.49
C LEU A 60 -11.95 7.56 -30.98
N GLN A 61 -12.81 6.74 -31.57
CA GLN A 61 -12.77 6.41 -32.99
C GLN A 61 -13.07 7.66 -33.84
N LEU A 62 -14.09 8.42 -33.44
CA LEU A 62 -14.49 9.68 -34.07
C LEU A 62 -13.36 10.72 -34.01
N LEU A 63 -12.76 10.92 -32.83
CA LEU A 63 -11.63 11.83 -32.66
C LEU A 63 -10.42 11.36 -33.47
N SER A 64 -10.09 10.08 -33.49
CA SER A 64 -8.99 9.55 -34.31
C SER A 64 -9.18 9.88 -35.79
N LYS A 65 -10.40 9.67 -36.30
CA LYS A 65 -10.78 9.99 -37.69
C LYS A 65 -10.68 11.50 -37.97
N HIS A 66 -11.17 12.31 -37.05
CA HIS A 66 -11.12 13.76 -37.14
C HIS A 66 -9.67 14.28 -37.20
N TYR A 67 -8.83 13.89 -36.24
CA TYR A 67 -7.41 14.25 -36.21
C TYR A 67 -6.66 13.76 -37.45
N LYS A 68 -6.92 12.53 -37.91
CA LYS A 68 -6.34 12.03 -39.16
C LYS A 68 -6.69 12.89 -40.36
N ASN A 69 -7.94 13.33 -40.47
CA ASN A 69 -8.38 14.15 -41.59
C ASN A 69 -7.85 15.58 -41.51
N VAL A 70 -7.69 16.15 -40.32
CA VAL A 70 -7.12 17.49 -40.14
C VAL A 70 -5.62 17.49 -40.46
N TYR A 71 -4.88 16.51 -39.93
CA TYR A 71 -3.41 16.49 -40.00
C TYR A 71 -2.85 15.59 -41.10
N GLN A 72 -3.71 14.88 -41.85
CA GLN A 72 -3.34 13.91 -42.88
C GLN A 72 -2.40 12.79 -42.39
N THR A 73 -2.41 12.53 -41.09
CA THR A 73 -1.60 11.49 -40.43
C THR A 73 -2.39 10.83 -39.32
N GLN A 74 -2.25 9.52 -39.17
CA GLN A 74 -2.92 8.78 -38.10
C GLN A 74 -2.38 9.26 -36.72
N PRO A 75 -3.23 9.59 -35.73
CA PRO A 75 -2.76 10.08 -34.46
C PRO A 75 -2.23 8.95 -33.57
N LEU A 76 -1.41 9.35 -32.60
CA LEU A 76 -1.06 8.56 -31.42
C LEU A 76 -1.99 8.96 -30.28
N ILE A 77 -2.71 8.01 -29.69
CA ILE A 77 -3.53 8.26 -28.50
C ILE A 77 -2.70 7.98 -27.24
N LEU A 78 -2.62 8.96 -26.35
CA LEU A 78 -2.03 8.82 -25.02
C LEU A 78 -3.13 8.94 -23.97
N ILE A 79 -3.31 7.90 -23.16
CA ILE A 79 -4.28 7.91 -22.04
C ILE A 79 -3.53 7.67 -20.75
N ASP A 80 -3.52 8.70 -19.91
CA ASP A 80 -2.95 8.60 -18.57
C ASP A 80 -4.01 8.28 -17.51
N GLU A 81 -3.59 7.44 -16.57
CA GLU A 81 -4.35 6.85 -15.47
C GLU A 81 -5.73 6.34 -15.93
N TYR A 82 -5.71 5.36 -16.84
CA TYR A 82 -6.95 4.79 -17.40
C TYR A 82 -7.77 4.03 -16.34
N ASP A 83 -7.13 3.60 -15.26
CA ASP A 83 -7.68 2.78 -14.18
C ASP A 83 -8.36 3.60 -13.07
N VAL A 84 -8.02 4.88 -12.92
CA VAL A 84 -8.62 5.78 -11.91
C VAL A 84 -10.16 5.83 -11.96
N PRO A 85 -10.82 6.00 -13.13
CA PRO A 85 -12.28 5.98 -13.21
C PRO A 85 -12.89 4.67 -12.66
N LEU A 86 -12.19 3.56 -12.84
CA LEU A 86 -12.65 2.23 -12.43
C LEU A 86 -12.46 2.03 -10.94
N GLN A 87 -11.37 2.54 -10.38
CA GLN A 87 -11.18 2.59 -8.92
C GLN A 87 -12.33 3.38 -8.26
N SER A 88 -12.68 4.55 -8.81
CA SER A 88 -13.82 5.33 -8.33
C SER A 88 -15.15 4.59 -8.50
N ALA A 89 -15.34 3.87 -9.61
CA ALA A 89 -16.53 3.05 -9.84
C ALA A 89 -16.70 1.93 -8.83
N TRP A 90 -15.59 1.28 -8.43
CA TRP A 90 -15.62 0.27 -7.38
C TRP A 90 -15.98 0.87 -6.02
N THR A 91 -15.31 1.95 -5.61
CA THR A 91 -15.62 2.63 -4.33
C THR A 91 -17.03 3.21 -4.29
N GLY A 92 -17.55 3.68 -5.43
CA GLY A 92 -18.89 4.25 -5.56
C GLY A 92 -20.00 3.24 -5.84
N GLY A 93 -19.68 1.94 -6.01
CA GLY A 93 -20.67 0.89 -6.23
C GLY A 93 -21.33 0.87 -7.61
N TYR A 94 -20.68 1.39 -8.66
CA TYR A 94 -21.17 1.44 -10.05
C TYR A 94 -20.20 0.76 -11.04
N TRP A 95 -19.51 -0.28 -10.58
CA TRP A 95 -18.46 -0.96 -11.33
C TRP A 95 -18.94 -1.55 -12.66
N ASP A 96 -20.08 -2.23 -12.67
CA ASP A 96 -20.56 -2.95 -13.85
C ASP A 96 -20.90 -2.00 -15.00
N GLU A 97 -21.49 -0.84 -14.69
CA GLU A 97 -21.75 0.23 -15.64
C GLU A 97 -20.45 0.81 -16.22
N ALA A 98 -19.48 1.12 -15.35
CA ALA A 98 -18.21 1.70 -15.75
C ALA A 98 -17.39 0.73 -16.63
N VAL A 99 -17.24 -0.53 -16.23
CA VAL A 99 -16.51 -1.54 -17.01
C VAL A 99 -17.18 -1.79 -18.35
N THR A 100 -18.51 -1.89 -18.40
CA THR A 100 -19.25 -2.06 -19.66
C THR A 100 -18.99 -0.89 -20.61
N PHE A 101 -19.06 0.34 -20.08
CA PHE A 101 -18.75 1.54 -20.86
C PHE A 101 -17.30 1.54 -21.37
N PHE A 102 -16.32 1.40 -20.49
CA PHE A 102 -14.90 1.49 -20.86
C PHE A 102 -14.47 0.35 -21.80
N ARG A 103 -15.02 -0.86 -21.63
CA ARG A 103 -14.82 -1.97 -22.57
C ARG A 103 -15.24 -1.57 -23.98
N ASN A 104 -16.45 -1.04 -24.14
CA ASN A 104 -16.95 -0.61 -25.45
C ASN A 104 -16.15 0.58 -25.99
N PHE A 105 -15.84 1.54 -25.11
CA PHE A 105 -15.08 2.75 -25.42
C PHE A 105 -13.68 2.45 -25.98
N PHE A 106 -12.92 1.61 -25.29
CA PHE A 106 -11.57 1.22 -25.73
C PHE A 106 -11.63 0.24 -26.91
N SER A 107 -12.61 -0.66 -26.96
CA SER A 107 -12.80 -1.55 -28.11
C SER A 107 -13.01 -0.73 -29.39
N ALA A 108 -13.97 0.19 -29.42
CA ALA A 108 -14.22 1.03 -30.59
C ALA A 108 -13.04 1.96 -30.92
N GLY A 109 -12.36 2.48 -29.89
CA GLY A 109 -11.22 3.37 -30.06
C GLY A 109 -9.96 2.70 -30.62
N PHE A 110 -9.69 1.44 -30.22
CA PHE A 110 -8.40 0.80 -30.48
C PHE A 110 -8.49 -0.41 -31.41
N LYS A 111 -9.53 -1.23 -31.29
CA LYS A 111 -9.66 -2.46 -32.06
C LYS A 111 -10.02 -2.13 -33.50
N ASP A 112 -9.22 -2.62 -34.43
CA ASP A 112 -9.43 -2.50 -35.88
C ASP A 112 -9.68 -1.05 -36.36
N ASN A 113 -9.19 -0.04 -35.62
CA ASN A 113 -9.39 1.37 -35.97
C ASN A 113 -8.39 1.80 -37.06
N PRO A 114 -8.82 1.96 -38.34
CA PRO A 114 -7.92 2.29 -39.44
C PRO A 114 -7.44 3.76 -39.39
N ASN A 115 -7.98 4.54 -38.45
CA ASN A 115 -7.61 5.93 -38.29
C ASN A 115 -6.51 6.13 -37.27
N LEU A 116 -6.24 5.13 -36.42
CA LEU A 116 -5.25 5.19 -35.34
C LEU A 116 -3.90 4.64 -35.79
N TRP A 117 -2.80 5.30 -35.39
CA TRP A 117 -1.47 4.74 -35.59
C TRP A 117 -1.12 3.76 -34.47
N ARG A 118 -1.15 4.25 -33.23
CA ARG A 118 -0.95 3.48 -31.99
C ARG A 118 -1.68 4.14 -30.83
N ALA A 119 -1.89 3.39 -29.76
CA ALA A 119 -2.31 3.92 -28.47
C ALA A 119 -1.32 3.48 -27.39
N VAL A 120 -1.07 4.36 -26.42
CA VAL A 120 -0.34 4.06 -25.18
C VAL A 120 -1.25 4.46 -24.04
N ILE A 121 -1.47 3.52 -23.13
CA ILE A 121 -2.27 3.74 -21.93
C ILE A 121 -1.41 3.43 -20.70
N THR A 122 -1.52 4.25 -19.66
CA THR A 122 -0.81 4.09 -18.40
C THR A 122 -1.80 4.01 -17.25
N GLY A 123 -1.44 3.22 -16.24
CA GLY A 123 -2.23 3.01 -15.03
C GLY A 123 -1.41 2.19 -14.04
N CYS A 124 -1.74 2.30 -12.76
CA CYS A 124 -1.08 1.52 -11.72
C CYS A 124 -1.56 0.06 -11.74
N LEU A 125 -2.82 -0.14 -12.13
CA LEU A 125 -3.48 -1.43 -12.07
C LEU A 125 -3.74 -1.95 -13.46
N ARG A 126 -3.38 -3.22 -13.65
CA ARG A 126 -3.73 -3.94 -14.85
C ARG A 126 -5.17 -4.43 -14.75
N VAL A 127 -6.13 -3.58 -15.10
CA VAL A 127 -7.52 -4.04 -15.30
C VAL A 127 -7.49 -5.09 -16.41
N ALA A 128 -7.90 -6.31 -16.06
CA ALA A 128 -7.57 -7.51 -16.81
C ALA A 128 -7.91 -7.42 -18.30
N ARG A 129 -7.08 -8.11 -19.09
CA ARG A 129 -7.30 -8.31 -20.52
C ARG A 129 -8.67 -8.99 -20.78
N GLU A 130 -9.15 -9.77 -19.81
CA GLU A 130 -10.39 -10.54 -19.90
C GLU A 130 -11.66 -9.74 -19.58
N SER A 131 -11.56 -8.65 -18.81
CA SER A 131 -12.73 -7.84 -18.43
C SER A 131 -12.87 -6.54 -19.22
N MET A 132 -11.78 -5.89 -19.62
CA MET A 132 -11.84 -4.61 -20.35
C MET A 132 -11.38 -4.68 -21.80
N PHE A 133 -10.44 -5.57 -22.07
CA PHE A 133 -9.77 -5.64 -23.38
C PHE A 133 -10.06 -6.97 -24.09
N THR A 134 -11.20 -7.58 -23.75
CA THR A 134 -11.63 -8.86 -24.29
C THR A 134 -11.72 -8.74 -25.81
N GLY A 135 -10.99 -9.61 -26.52
CA GLY A 135 -10.94 -9.59 -27.98
C GLY A 135 -9.97 -8.56 -28.59
N MET A 136 -9.14 -7.87 -27.80
CA MET A 136 -7.98 -7.13 -28.32
C MET A 136 -6.73 -8.01 -28.37
N ASN A 137 -6.32 -8.34 -29.58
CA ASN A 137 -5.23 -9.29 -29.82
C ASN A 137 -3.85 -8.62 -29.92
N ASN A 138 -3.78 -7.29 -30.07
CA ASN A 138 -2.55 -6.55 -30.36
C ASN A 138 -1.97 -5.78 -29.15
N LEU A 139 -2.29 -6.17 -27.92
CA LEU A 139 -1.81 -5.48 -26.72
C LEU A 139 -0.40 -5.97 -26.33
N MET A 140 0.54 -5.03 -26.27
CA MET A 140 1.83 -5.21 -25.62
C MET A 140 1.76 -4.59 -24.22
N VAL A 141 2.11 -5.35 -23.19
CA VAL A 141 2.12 -4.89 -21.80
C VAL A 141 3.57 -4.79 -21.33
N SER A 142 3.89 -3.70 -20.63
CA SER A 142 5.17 -3.51 -19.94
C SER A 142 4.87 -3.09 -18.52
N SER A 143 5.20 -3.94 -17.56
CA SER A 143 4.97 -3.75 -16.12
C SER A 143 6.29 -3.41 -15.41
N VAL A 144 6.23 -3.17 -14.10
CA VAL A 144 7.43 -2.98 -13.25
C VAL A 144 8.33 -4.22 -13.21
N SER A 145 7.82 -5.42 -13.51
CA SER A 145 8.65 -6.64 -13.66
C SER A 145 9.38 -6.69 -15.02
N SER A 146 9.02 -5.84 -15.97
CA SER A 146 9.59 -5.86 -17.33
C SER A 146 10.92 -5.12 -17.40
N LYS A 147 11.90 -5.68 -18.11
CA LYS A 147 13.17 -4.97 -18.40
C LYS A 147 12.98 -3.76 -19.30
N LYS A 148 11.96 -3.83 -20.17
CA LYS A 148 11.61 -2.76 -21.10
C LYS A 148 11.14 -1.53 -20.32
N PHE A 149 11.76 -0.38 -20.59
CA PHE A 149 11.50 0.90 -19.90
C PHE A 149 11.87 0.94 -18.41
N SER A 150 12.65 -0.02 -17.91
CA SER A 150 13.06 -0.07 -16.49
C SER A 150 13.74 1.20 -15.97
N THR A 151 14.43 1.95 -16.84
CA THR A 151 15.11 3.22 -16.51
C THR A 151 14.24 4.47 -16.68
N HIS A 152 12.97 4.35 -17.10
CA HIS A 152 12.17 5.50 -17.56
C HIS A 152 11.09 5.95 -16.57
N PHE A 153 10.86 5.20 -15.49
CA PHE A 153 9.76 5.43 -14.53
C PHE A 153 10.26 5.76 -13.11
N GLY A 154 11.40 6.43 -13.02
CA GLY A 154 11.91 7.05 -11.81
C GLY A 154 13.34 7.54 -12.00
N PHE A 155 14.04 7.87 -10.92
CA PHE A 155 15.46 8.20 -11.00
C PHE A 155 16.34 6.99 -10.76
N THR A 156 17.29 6.77 -11.65
CA THR A 156 18.35 5.77 -11.49
C THR A 156 19.33 6.18 -10.40
N VAL A 157 20.08 5.22 -9.84
CA VAL A 157 21.12 5.50 -8.85
C VAL A 157 22.10 6.60 -9.30
N PRO A 158 22.63 6.61 -10.54
CA PRO A 158 23.49 7.70 -11.00
C PRO A 158 22.81 9.07 -11.05
N GLU A 159 21.54 9.14 -11.47
CA GLU A 159 20.78 10.40 -11.52
C GLU A 159 20.54 10.95 -10.11
N VAL A 160 20.22 10.09 -9.13
CA VAL A 160 20.10 10.50 -7.73
C VAL A 160 21.44 11.00 -7.18
N LYS A 161 22.54 10.29 -7.44
CA LYS A 161 23.88 10.72 -7.00
C LYS A 161 24.25 12.10 -7.58
N GLN A 162 23.92 12.35 -8.84
CA GLN A 162 24.13 13.67 -9.45
C GLN A 162 23.27 14.74 -8.77
N LEU A 163 21.96 14.48 -8.58
CA LEU A 163 21.05 15.43 -7.93
C LEU A 163 21.50 15.78 -6.51
N ILE A 164 21.84 14.80 -5.68
CA ILE A 164 22.28 15.08 -4.30
C ILE A 164 23.60 15.83 -4.27
N GLN A 165 24.48 15.65 -5.27
CA GLN A 165 25.70 16.43 -5.40
C GLN A 165 25.39 17.89 -5.74
N ASP A 166 24.51 18.13 -6.73
CA ASP A 166 24.12 19.46 -7.18
C ASP A 166 23.46 20.28 -6.06
N TYR A 167 22.75 19.61 -5.14
CA TYR A 167 22.11 20.20 -3.96
C TYR A 167 22.98 20.17 -2.69
N ASN A 168 24.25 19.75 -2.77
CA ASN A 168 25.18 19.65 -1.62
C ASN A 168 24.70 18.72 -0.48
N LEU A 169 23.96 17.67 -0.80
CA LEU A 169 23.40 16.68 0.14
C LEU A 169 24.20 15.37 0.21
N THR A 170 25.41 15.30 -0.38
CA THR A 170 26.24 14.08 -0.39
C THR A 170 26.53 13.52 1.00
N ALA A 171 26.59 14.37 2.04
CA ALA A 171 26.86 13.95 3.42
C ALA A 171 25.78 13.02 4.02
N ILE A 172 24.56 13.03 3.48
CA ILE A 172 23.43 12.25 3.97
C ILE A 172 23.04 11.09 3.02
N GLU A 173 23.87 10.76 2.03
CA GLU A 173 23.57 9.74 0.99
C GLU A 173 23.06 8.40 1.56
N THR A 174 23.71 7.85 2.58
CA THR A 174 23.27 6.58 3.22
C THR A 174 21.88 6.69 3.86
N GLN A 175 21.51 7.86 4.37
CA GLN A 175 20.18 8.09 4.93
C GLN A 175 19.13 8.21 3.80
N ILE A 176 19.48 8.84 2.68
CA ILE A 176 18.66 8.90 1.46
C ILE A 176 18.39 7.49 0.94
N GLU A 177 19.41 6.64 0.91
CA GLU A 177 19.26 5.23 0.53
C GLU A 177 18.26 4.51 1.44
N SER A 178 18.37 4.67 2.77
CA SER A 178 17.43 4.05 3.70
C SER A 178 16.00 4.56 3.59
N TRP A 179 15.81 5.85 3.27
CA TRP A 179 14.50 6.50 3.28
C TRP A 179 13.72 6.36 1.97
N TYR A 180 14.42 6.43 0.83
CA TYR A 180 13.78 6.59 -0.48
C TYR A 180 14.21 5.57 -1.53
N ASN A 181 15.30 4.82 -1.31
CA ASN A 181 15.71 3.78 -2.25
C ASN A 181 14.82 2.55 -2.15
N GLY A 182 14.64 1.86 -3.25
CA GLY A 182 14.35 0.44 -3.14
C GLY A 182 13.57 -0.18 -4.28
N TYR A 183 13.12 0.56 -5.28
CA TYR A 183 12.37 -0.11 -6.34
C TYR A 183 13.32 -0.81 -7.31
N ILE A 184 12.99 -2.04 -7.68
CA ILE A 184 13.70 -2.76 -8.74
C ILE A 184 12.70 -2.94 -9.88
N PHE A 185 12.90 -2.18 -10.95
CA PHE A 185 12.08 -2.28 -12.16
C PHE A 185 12.85 -3.13 -13.17
N GLY A 186 12.33 -4.31 -13.48
CA GLY A 186 13.09 -5.34 -14.19
C GLY A 186 14.39 -5.69 -13.46
N GLU A 187 15.51 -5.10 -13.92
CA GLU A 187 16.85 -5.28 -13.34
C GLU A 187 17.50 -3.95 -12.90
N THR A 188 16.74 -2.85 -12.95
CA THR A 188 17.26 -1.51 -12.64
C THR A 188 16.73 -1.04 -11.30
N GLU A 189 17.64 -0.55 -10.45
CA GLU A 189 17.29 0.12 -9.20
C GLU A 189 16.85 1.56 -9.47
N ILE A 190 15.67 1.92 -8.93
CA ILE A 190 14.97 3.16 -9.19
C ILE A 190 14.47 3.78 -7.89
N TYR A 191 14.59 5.09 -7.81
CA TYR A 191 14.05 5.93 -6.75
C TYR A 191 12.78 6.63 -7.20
N ASN A 192 11.88 6.85 -6.25
CA ASN A 192 10.69 7.66 -6.46
C ASN A 192 11.08 9.13 -6.73
N PRO A 193 10.78 9.70 -7.91
CA PRO A 193 11.19 11.07 -8.25
C PRO A 193 10.62 12.12 -7.30
N TRP A 194 9.35 11.99 -6.93
CA TRP A 194 8.68 12.95 -6.06
C TRP A 194 9.40 13.07 -4.71
N SER A 195 9.81 11.94 -4.15
CA SER A 195 10.46 11.91 -2.83
C SER A 195 11.86 12.51 -2.87
N ILE A 196 12.66 12.20 -3.91
CA ILE A 196 13.99 12.79 -4.11
C ILE A 196 13.91 14.29 -4.40
N LEU A 197 12.99 14.72 -5.26
CA LEU A 197 12.79 16.14 -5.58
C LEU A 197 12.38 16.94 -4.33
N ASN A 198 11.48 16.41 -3.52
CA ASN A 198 11.05 17.08 -2.29
C ASN A 198 12.15 17.11 -1.24
N LEU A 199 12.93 16.03 -1.09
CA LEU A 199 14.10 16.03 -0.21
C LEU A 199 15.07 17.16 -0.61
N CYS A 200 15.40 17.25 -1.90
CA CYS A 200 16.31 18.29 -2.42
C CYS A 200 15.72 19.70 -2.23
N ASN A 201 14.41 19.87 -2.45
CA ASN A 201 13.72 21.15 -2.30
C ASN A 201 13.59 21.60 -0.83
N ASN A 202 13.62 20.68 0.12
CA ASN A 202 13.51 20.97 1.56
C ASN A 202 14.85 20.81 2.27
N ASP A 203 15.96 21.16 1.59
CA ASP A 203 17.30 21.24 2.19
C ASP A 203 17.76 19.95 2.91
N GLY A 204 17.34 18.78 2.41
CA GLY A 204 17.71 17.48 2.98
C GLY A 204 16.86 17.01 4.16
N GLU A 205 15.71 17.65 4.42
CA GLU A 205 14.78 17.19 5.47
C GLU A 205 14.07 15.88 5.08
N PHE A 206 14.17 14.86 5.92
CA PHE A 206 13.51 13.58 5.67
C PHE A 206 12.04 13.60 6.07
N GLN A 207 11.16 13.41 5.10
CA GLN A 207 9.71 13.30 5.29
C GLN A 207 9.10 12.21 4.39
N PRO A 208 7.91 11.68 4.75
CA PRO A 208 7.20 10.71 3.92
C PRO A 208 6.44 11.42 2.77
N TYR A 209 7.19 11.99 1.83
CA TYR A 209 6.69 12.82 0.72
C TYR A 209 5.67 12.11 -0.19
N TRP A 210 5.80 10.81 -0.42
CA TRP A 210 4.87 10.02 -1.22
C TRP A 210 3.52 9.81 -0.52
N MET A 211 3.46 9.87 0.82
CA MET A 211 2.23 9.63 1.59
C MET A 211 1.15 10.70 1.41
N ASN A 212 1.49 11.90 0.95
CA ASN A 212 0.53 12.98 0.75
C ASN A 212 -0.29 12.82 -0.57
N THR A 213 -0.37 11.61 -1.13
CA THR A 213 -1.07 11.32 -2.39
C THR A 213 -2.34 10.50 -2.17
N SER A 214 -3.34 10.68 -3.05
CA SER A 214 -4.74 10.21 -2.86
C SER A 214 -4.96 8.69 -2.89
N GLY A 215 -3.94 7.88 -3.17
CA GLY A 215 -4.06 6.42 -3.32
C GLY A 215 -4.01 5.62 -2.02
N ASN A 216 -3.58 6.24 -0.92
CA ASN A 216 -3.33 5.55 0.36
C ASN A 216 -4.61 5.06 1.05
N ASP A 217 -5.75 5.74 0.83
CA ASP A 217 -7.01 5.39 1.48
C ASP A 217 -7.53 4.02 1.02
N LEU A 218 -7.38 3.71 -0.26
CA LEU A 218 -7.75 2.40 -0.81
C LEU A 218 -6.92 1.27 -0.17
N VAL A 219 -5.61 1.48 -0.03
CA VAL A 219 -4.72 0.51 0.62
C VAL A 219 -5.10 0.29 2.08
N LYS A 220 -5.39 1.37 2.81
CA LYS A 220 -5.90 1.29 4.19
C LYS A 220 -7.18 0.47 4.24
N GLU A 221 -8.12 0.69 3.32
CA GLU A 221 -9.41 0.00 3.32
C GLU A 221 -9.29 -1.50 2.99
N ILE A 222 -8.48 -1.85 1.99
CA ILE A 222 -8.26 -3.25 1.55
C ILE A 222 -7.54 -4.05 2.64
N LEU A 223 -6.43 -3.53 3.16
CA LEU A 223 -5.68 -4.21 4.20
C LEU A 223 -6.48 -4.36 5.50
N GLY A 224 -7.34 -3.39 5.83
CA GLY A 224 -8.22 -3.47 7.01
C GLY A 224 -9.24 -4.61 6.93
N ARG A 225 -9.74 -4.91 5.73
CA ARG A 225 -10.68 -5.99 5.45
C ARG A 225 -10.02 -7.36 5.23
N SER A 226 -8.69 -7.39 5.08
CA SER A 226 -7.95 -8.60 4.78
C SER A 226 -7.99 -9.66 5.90
N GLY A 227 -7.94 -10.93 5.50
CA GLY A 227 -7.99 -12.09 6.39
C GLY A 227 -6.71 -12.31 7.22
N VAL A 228 -6.72 -13.35 8.06
CA VAL A 228 -5.64 -13.65 9.03
C VAL A 228 -4.27 -13.83 8.36
N ASP A 229 -4.20 -14.55 7.25
CA ASP A 229 -2.95 -14.81 6.54
C ASP A 229 -2.29 -13.53 6.01
N ALA A 230 -3.09 -12.60 5.47
CA ALA A 230 -2.61 -11.31 5.00
C ALA A 230 -2.07 -10.45 6.16
N LYS A 231 -2.61 -10.59 7.36
CA LYS A 231 -2.13 -9.84 8.52
C LYS A 231 -0.82 -10.41 9.07
N LYS A 232 -0.64 -11.73 9.02
CA LYS A 232 0.64 -12.38 9.34
C LYS A 232 1.74 -11.96 8.36
N ASP A 233 1.42 -11.92 7.07
CA ASP A 233 2.33 -11.40 6.05
C ASP A 233 2.69 -9.93 6.28
N LEU A 234 1.68 -9.12 6.63
CA LEU A 234 1.89 -7.71 6.96
C LEU A 234 2.84 -7.55 8.15
N GLU A 235 2.70 -8.38 9.18
CA GLU A 235 3.60 -8.41 10.32
C GLU A 235 5.04 -8.74 9.90
N ASP A 236 5.24 -9.82 9.13
CA ASP A 236 6.54 -10.20 8.59
C ASP A 236 7.17 -9.04 7.77
N LEU A 237 6.37 -8.41 6.90
CA LEU A 237 6.79 -7.24 6.11
C LEU A 237 7.19 -6.04 6.99
N MET A 238 6.39 -5.73 8.02
CA MET A 238 6.67 -4.63 8.96
C MET A 238 7.88 -4.92 9.86
N ALA A 239 8.17 -6.19 10.13
CA ALA A 239 9.41 -6.66 10.77
C ALA A 239 10.63 -6.66 9.82
N GLY A 240 10.47 -6.15 8.59
CA GLY A 240 11.54 -6.07 7.60
C GLY A 240 11.86 -7.40 6.90
N GLN A 241 11.05 -8.43 7.11
CA GLN A 241 11.14 -9.70 6.39
C GLN A 241 10.52 -9.57 4.99
N SER A 242 10.74 -10.59 4.17
CA SER A 242 10.08 -10.73 2.88
C SER A 242 9.03 -11.83 2.93
N ILE A 243 7.96 -11.66 2.15
CA ILE A 243 6.95 -12.70 1.93
C ILE A 243 7.07 -13.27 0.52
N GLN A 244 6.79 -14.56 0.36
CA GLN A 244 6.77 -15.19 -0.95
C GLN A 244 5.34 -15.32 -1.47
N VAL A 245 5.13 -14.93 -2.73
CA VAL A 245 3.84 -15.03 -3.43
C VAL A 245 4.04 -15.49 -4.88
N SER A 246 3.00 -16.08 -5.46
CA SER A 246 2.95 -16.32 -6.90
C SER A 246 2.74 -15.00 -7.63
N LEU A 247 3.59 -14.68 -8.61
CA LEU A 247 3.47 -13.49 -9.45
C LEU A 247 2.25 -13.66 -10.35
N GLN A 248 1.26 -12.81 -10.13
CA GLN A 248 0.09 -12.70 -10.96
C GLN A 248 0.11 -11.34 -11.65
N GLU A 249 0.63 -11.30 -12.88
CA GLU A 249 0.69 -10.05 -13.62
C GLU A 249 -0.69 -9.52 -14.01
N GLN A 250 -1.77 -10.29 -13.83
CA GLN A 250 -3.15 -9.97 -14.18
C GLN A 250 -4.05 -9.95 -12.94
N VAL A 251 -3.95 -8.89 -12.13
CA VAL A 251 -4.83 -8.74 -10.97
C VAL A 251 -6.12 -8.02 -11.38
N VAL A 252 -7.26 -8.72 -11.32
CA VAL A 252 -8.58 -8.10 -11.50
C VAL A 252 -8.93 -7.30 -10.24
N PHE A 253 -9.35 -6.04 -10.41
CA PHE A 253 -9.63 -5.14 -9.29
C PHE A 253 -10.67 -5.70 -8.30
N GLN A 254 -11.77 -6.26 -8.81
CA GLN A 254 -12.80 -6.91 -7.98
C GLN A 254 -12.31 -8.14 -7.23
N GLU A 255 -11.18 -8.73 -7.66
CA GLU A 255 -10.63 -9.94 -7.07
C GLU A 255 -9.44 -9.67 -6.16
N ILE A 256 -9.06 -8.40 -5.93
CA ILE A 256 -7.93 -8.03 -5.07
C ILE A 256 -8.08 -8.67 -3.69
N GLU A 257 -9.29 -8.66 -3.14
CA GLU A 257 -9.60 -9.21 -1.82
C GLU A 257 -9.82 -10.73 -1.83
N ASN A 258 -9.95 -11.37 -2.99
CA ASN A 258 -10.33 -12.78 -3.09
C ASN A 258 -9.21 -13.74 -2.68
N THR A 259 -7.95 -13.36 -2.93
CA THR A 259 -6.80 -14.22 -2.64
C THR A 259 -5.63 -13.44 -2.07
N ARG A 260 -4.84 -14.11 -1.22
CA ARG A 260 -3.56 -13.62 -0.71
C ARG A 260 -2.64 -13.15 -1.85
N ALA A 261 -2.58 -13.89 -2.95
CA ALA A 261 -1.73 -13.53 -4.09
C ALA A 261 -2.17 -12.23 -4.76
N ASN A 262 -3.49 -12.04 -4.97
CA ASN A 262 -4.02 -10.83 -5.62
C ASN A 262 -3.70 -9.58 -4.82
N LEU A 263 -3.90 -9.63 -3.50
CA LEU A 263 -3.58 -8.53 -2.58
C LEU A 263 -2.12 -8.09 -2.68
N TRP A 264 -1.18 -9.04 -2.57
CA TRP A 264 0.24 -8.69 -2.55
C TRP A 264 0.78 -8.30 -3.92
N ASN A 265 0.27 -8.89 -5.01
CA ASN A 265 0.58 -8.42 -6.35
C ASN A 265 0.03 -7.02 -6.59
N PHE A 266 -1.17 -6.69 -6.10
CA PHE A 266 -1.72 -5.34 -6.15
C PHE A 266 -0.79 -4.33 -5.45
N LEU A 267 -0.36 -4.62 -4.22
CA LEU A 267 0.56 -3.75 -3.48
C LEU A 267 1.95 -3.63 -4.13
N TYR A 268 2.41 -4.68 -4.81
CA TYR A 268 3.63 -4.63 -5.61
C TYR A 268 3.49 -3.72 -6.83
N PHE A 269 2.46 -3.90 -7.66
CA PHE A 269 2.26 -3.10 -8.88
C PHE A 269 1.94 -1.62 -8.59
N THR A 270 1.38 -1.33 -7.42
CA THR A 270 1.09 0.05 -6.97
C THR A 270 2.25 0.71 -6.23
N GLY A 271 3.38 0.01 -6.06
CA GLY A 271 4.60 0.59 -5.48
C GLY A 271 4.65 0.60 -3.94
N TYR A 272 3.79 -0.13 -3.24
CA TYR A 272 3.89 -0.31 -1.78
C TYR A 272 4.87 -1.44 -1.40
N LEU A 273 5.17 -2.34 -2.33
CA LEU A 273 6.16 -3.40 -2.17
C LEU A 273 7.15 -3.40 -3.32
N LYS A 274 8.33 -3.94 -3.06
CA LYS A 274 9.35 -4.26 -4.07
C LYS A 274 9.58 -5.76 -4.17
N ALA A 275 9.88 -6.24 -5.36
CA ALA A 275 10.44 -7.58 -5.54
C ALA A 275 11.95 -7.54 -5.27
N ILE A 276 12.43 -8.39 -4.36
CA ILE A 276 13.87 -8.56 -4.08
C ILE A 276 14.44 -9.81 -4.76
N ASN A 277 13.58 -10.72 -5.19
CA ASN A 277 13.94 -11.93 -5.91
C ASN A 277 12.77 -12.39 -6.78
N ILE A 278 13.08 -12.86 -7.98
CA ILE A 278 12.10 -13.43 -8.91
C ILE A 278 12.63 -14.80 -9.34
N LYS A 279 11.88 -15.85 -9.01
CA LYS A 279 12.20 -17.24 -9.34
C LYS A 279 11.22 -17.74 -10.39
N HIS A 280 11.72 -17.97 -11.59
CA HIS A 280 10.93 -18.56 -12.66
C HIS A 280 10.99 -20.10 -12.57
N SER A 281 9.83 -20.75 -12.59
CA SER A 281 9.69 -22.18 -12.86
C SER A 281 8.74 -22.37 -14.05
N ASP A 282 8.71 -23.59 -14.61
CA ASP A 282 7.90 -23.91 -15.78
C ASP A 282 6.39 -23.72 -15.55
N GLU A 283 5.92 -23.84 -14.31
CA GLU A 283 4.49 -23.75 -13.96
C GLU A 283 4.13 -22.42 -13.30
N VAL A 284 5.01 -21.87 -12.46
CA VAL A 284 4.73 -20.69 -11.63
C VAL A 284 5.96 -19.79 -11.51
N THR A 285 5.78 -18.48 -11.64
CA THR A 285 6.80 -17.51 -11.22
C THR A 285 6.54 -17.11 -9.78
N LEU A 286 7.50 -17.31 -8.89
CA LEU A 286 7.45 -16.89 -7.48
C LEU A 286 8.27 -15.63 -7.28
N ILE A 287 7.76 -14.72 -6.45
CA ILE A 287 8.44 -13.47 -6.09
C ILE A 287 8.54 -13.35 -4.57
N ASP A 288 9.70 -12.88 -4.11
CA ASP A 288 9.89 -12.49 -2.72
C ASP A 288 9.69 -10.96 -2.62
N LEU A 289 8.66 -10.54 -1.89
CA LEU A 289 8.22 -9.15 -1.75
C LEU A 289 8.64 -8.57 -0.40
N LYS A 290 9.06 -7.31 -0.39
CA LYS A 290 9.47 -6.57 0.82
C LYS A 290 9.00 -5.12 0.78
N ILE A 291 8.83 -4.49 1.94
CA ILE A 291 8.63 -3.04 2.04
C ILE A 291 9.91 -2.33 1.54
N PRO A 292 9.81 -1.37 0.60
CA PRO A 292 10.99 -0.85 -0.09
C PRO A 292 11.92 -0.05 0.80
N ASN A 293 11.36 0.82 1.65
CA ASN A 293 12.07 1.82 2.44
C ASN A 293 11.27 2.31 3.65
N VAL A 294 11.86 3.24 4.43
CA VAL A 294 11.24 3.83 5.63
C VAL A 294 9.97 4.60 5.31
N GLU A 295 9.93 5.33 4.20
CA GLU A 295 8.77 6.12 3.77
C GLU A 295 7.53 5.24 3.61
N VAL A 296 7.64 4.15 2.84
CA VAL A 296 6.52 3.24 2.61
C VAL A 296 6.20 2.43 3.87
N LYS A 297 7.20 2.09 4.69
CA LYS A 297 6.99 1.42 5.98
C LYS A 297 6.05 2.24 6.88
N ARG A 298 6.16 3.57 6.84
CA ARG A 298 5.29 4.47 7.60
C ARG A 298 3.82 4.38 7.17
N ILE A 299 3.54 4.17 5.87
CA ILE A 299 2.16 4.00 5.38
C ILE A 299 1.50 2.79 6.02
N PHE A 300 2.22 1.66 6.07
CA PHE A 300 1.69 0.45 6.69
C PHE A 300 1.41 0.66 8.18
N TYR A 301 2.29 1.38 8.90
CA TYR A 301 2.03 1.76 10.30
C TYR A 301 0.79 2.64 10.46
N GLU A 302 0.65 3.69 9.64
CA GLU A 302 -0.52 4.57 9.69
C GLU A 302 -1.81 3.84 9.30
N SER A 303 -1.73 2.85 8.42
CA SER A 303 -2.85 1.99 8.05
C SER A 303 -3.33 1.15 9.23
N VAL A 304 -2.38 0.52 9.94
CA VAL A 304 -2.68 -0.22 11.17
C VAL A 304 -3.32 0.69 12.22
N GLN A 305 -2.77 1.87 12.45
CA GLN A 305 -3.34 2.86 13.39
C GLN A 305 -4.76 3.28 13.00
N TYR A 306 -4.99 3.51 11.70
CA TYR A 306 -6.30 3.88 11.19
C TYR A 306 -7.36 2.80 11.47
N TRP A 307 -7.03 1.51 11.34
CA TRP A 307 -7.96 0.43 11.70
C TRP A 307 -8.31 0.43 13.17
N PHE A 308 -7.33 0.68 14.04
CA PHE A 308 -7.59 0.84 15.46
C PHE A 308 -8.43 2.10 15.73
N ALA A 309 -8.22 3.19 15.00
CA ALA A 309 -9.01 4.40 15.16
C ALA A 309 -10.48 4.21 14.80
N GLN A 310 -10.74 3.52 13.68
CA GLN A 310 -12.07 3.15 13.18
C GLN A 310 -12.85 2.26 14.18
N SER A 311 -12.16 1.43 14.96
CA SER A 311 -12.80 0.58 15.99
C SER A 311 -13.28 1.33 17.26
N LYS A 312 -13.37 2.67 17.23
CA LYS A 312 -13.61 3.55 18.41
C LYS A 312 -12.51 3.49 19.47
N SER A 313 -11.28 3.10 19.10
CA SER A 313 -10.16 2.87 20.03
C SER A 313 -9.09 3.98 20.07
N LEU A 314 -9.29 5.17 19.47
CA LEU A 314 -8.30 6.27 19.58
C LEU A 314 -8.01 6.68 21.02
N SER A 315 -9.05 6.75 21.86
CA SER A 315 -8.88 7.00 23.30
C SER A 315 -8.14 5.86 23.99
N LEU A 316 -8.34 4.61 23.56
CA LEU A 316 -7.62 3.45 24.09
C LEU A 316 -6.13 3.48 23.73
N LEU A 317 -5.77 3.88 22.52
CA LEU A 317 -4.38 4.06 22.10
C LEU A 317 -3.66 5.15 22.90
N GLN A 318 -4.29 6.32 23.07
CA GLN A 318 -3.74 7.41 23.89
C GLN A 318 -3.62 7.00 25.36
N ASN A 319 -4.63 6.30 25.90
CA ASN A 319 -4.58 5.79 27.26
C ASN A 319 -3.49 4.73 27.41
N LEU A 320 -3.29 3.84 26.43
CA LEU A 320 -2.23 2.83 26.46
C LEU A 320 -0.85 3.51 26.51
N LYS A 321 -0.64 4.50 25.64
CA LYS A 321 0.59 5.30 25.63
C LYS A 321 0.85 5.92 27.00
N ARG A 322 -0.15 6.58 27.59
CA ARG A 322 -0.04 7.18 28.92
C ARG A 322 0.25 6.14 30.01
N SER A 323 -0.49 5.05 30.04
CA SER A 323 -0.30 3.99 31.04
C SER A 323 1.07 3.32 30.94
N LEU A 324 1.65 3.20 29.73
CA LEU A 324 3.03 2.73 29.55
C LEU A 324 4.07 3.74 30.07
N ILE A 325 3.83 5.05 29.93
CA ILE A 325 4.69 6.10 30.50
C ILE A 325 4.64 6.06 32.03
N GLU A 326 3.44 5.92 32.60
CA GLU A 326 3.19 5.94 34.04
C GLU A 326 3.50 4.60 34.73
N GLY A 327 3.60 3.51 33.96
CA GLY A 327 3.82 2.16 34.48
C GLY A 327 2.57 1.52 35.10
N GLU A 328 1.38 1.96 34.69
CA GLU A 328 0.07 1.55 35.22
C GLU A 328 -0.43 0.23 34.60
N VAL A 329 0.12 -0.88 35.08
CA VAL A 329 -0.11 -2.23 34.53
C VAL A 329 -1.58 -2.65 34.55
N THR A 330 -2.34 -2.24 35.56
CA THR A 330 -3.78 -2.54 35.64
C THR A 330 -4.55 -1.90 34.48
N GLU A 331 -4.23 -0.66 34.12
CA GLU A 331 -4.87 0.01 32.97
C GLU A 331 -4.37 -0.57 31.64
N ILE A 332 -3.08 -0.90 31.53
CA ILE A 332 -2.53 -1.61 30.36
C ILE A 332 -3.31 -2.92 30.13
N SER A 333 -3.50 -3.73 31.18
CA SER A 333 -4.24 -4.99 31.11
C SER A 333 -5.69 -4.78 30.66
N LYS A 334 -6.41 -3.80 31.21
CA LYS A 334 -7.78 -3.46 30.78
C LYS A 334 -7.84 -3.06 29.31
N ILE A 335 -6.89 -2.24 28.86
CA ILE A 335 -6.85 -1.76 27.47
C ILE A 335 -6.55 -2.91 26.52
N LEU A 336 -5.56 -3.74 26.82
CA LEU A 336 -5.23 -4.92 26.00
C LEU A 336 -6.39 -5.92 25.95
N ARG A 337 -7.10 -6.17 27.06
CA ARG A 337 -8.31 -7.03 27.06
C ARG A 337 -9.39 -6.49 26.14
N ARG A 338 -9.66 -5.19 26.24
CA ARG A 338 -10.66 -4.53 25.41
C ARG A 338 -10.28 -4.53 23.93
N LEU A 339 -8.98 -4.40 23.63
CA LEU A 339 -8.48 -4.52 22.27
C LEU A 339 -8.65 -5.94 21.74
N CYS A 340 -8.30 -6.97 22.53
CA CYS A 340 -8.58 -8.37 22.23
C CYS A 340 -10.07 -8.61 21.95
N ASP A 341 -10.98 -8.02 22.72
CA ASP A 341 -12.43 -8.14 22.49
C ASP A 341 -12.86 -7.59 21.13
N TYR A 342 -12.34 -6.42 20.73
CA TYR A 342 -12.64 -5.81 19.42
C TYR A 342 -11.99 -6.54 18.26
N SER A 343 -10.74 -7.00 18.43
CA SER A 343 -10.02 -7.68 17.38
C SER A 343 -10.51 -9.11 17.19
N ILE A 344 -10.88 -9.85 18.24
CA ILE A 344 -11.22 -11.28 18.12
C ILE A 344 -12.64 -11.52 17.56
N SER A 345 -13.56 -10.54 17.60
CA SER A 345 -14.83 -10.71 16.87
C SER A 345 -14.66 -10.79 15.35
N TYR A 346 -13.50 -10.37 14.83
CA TYR A 346 -13.12 -10.48 13.42
C TYR A 346 -12.20 -11.67 13.12
N PHE A 347 -11.71 -12.38 14.15
CA PHE A 347 -10.66 -13.39 14.04
C PHE A 347 -11.08 -14.64 14.82
N ASP A 348 -11.56 -15.66 14.12
CA ASP A 348 -11.84 -16.97 14.71
C ASP A 348 -10.49 -17.66 14.97
N VAL A 349 -9.93 -17.50 16.17
CA VAL A 349 -8.59 -17.99 16.53
C VAL A 349 -8.63 -19.51 16.71
N SER A 350 -8.51 -20.24 15.60
CA SER A 350 -8.36 -21.71 15.53
C SER A 350 -7.12 -22.12 14.71
N GLY A 351 -6.10 -21.25 14.66
CA GLY A 351 -4.87 -21.44 13.90
C GLY A 351 -3.68 -21.91 14.74
N LYS A 352 -2.68 -22.52 14.09
CA LYS A 352 -1.51 -23.20 14.69
C LYS A 352 -0.50 -22.32 15.46
N GLU A 353 -0.67 -21.00 15.57
CA GLU A 353 0.30 -20.10 16.22
C GLU A 353 -0.34 -18.82 16.83
N PRO A 354 -1.19 -18.93 17.87
CA PRO A 354 -1.91 -17.80 18.46
C PRO A 354 -0.98 -16.71 19.06
N GLU A 355 0.21 -17.06 19.54
CA GLU A 355 1.20 -16.12 20.11
C GLU A 355 1.61 -15.03 19.13
N LYS A 356 1.75 -15.38 17.84
CA LYS A 356 2.12 -14.43 16.79
C LYS A 356 1.07 -13.35 16.58
N PHE A 357 -0.21 -13.73 16.66
CA PHE A 357 -1.29 -12.76 16.52
C PHE A 357 -1.24 -11.67 17.61
N TYR A 358 -1.07 -12.06 18.88
CA TYR A 358 -1.00 -11.08 19.96
C TYR A 358 0.29 -10.25 19.88
N HIS A 359 1.40 -10.87 19.48
CA HIS A 359 2.64 -10.14 19.20
C HIS A 359 2.42 -9.06 18.14
N GLY A 360 1.90 -9.40 16.95
CA GLY A 360 1.63 -8.47 15.87
C GLY A 360 0.61 -7.39 16.26
N LEU A 361 -0.43 -7.75 17.02
CA LEU A 361 -1.42 -6.81 17.55
C LEU A 361 -0.76 -5.76 18.44
N VAL A 362 0.02 -6.20 19.44
CA VAL A 362 0.66 -5.31 20.41
C VAL A 362 1.79 -4.50 19.76
N LEU A 363 2.59 -5.11 18.89
CA LEU A 363 3.62 -4.42 18.11
C LEU A 363 3.01 -3.32 17.23
N GLY A 364 1.93 -3.63 16.51
CA GLY A 364 1.23 -2.67 15.65
C GLY A 364 0.73 -1.44 16.41
N LEU A 365 0.30 -1.62 17.66
CA LEU A 365 -0.11 -0.52 18.55
C LEU A 365 1.12 0.29 19.00
N ILE A 366 2.15 -0.39 19.50
CA ILE A 366 3.27 0.24 20.20
C ILE A 366 4.23 0.96 19.27
N VAL A 367 4.36 0.55 18.00
CA VAL A 367 5.25 1.25 17.05
C VAL A 367 4.85 2.72 16.83
N SER A 368 3.56 3.04 17.04
CA SER A 368 3.08 4.43 17.04
C SER A 368 3.70 5.31 18.14
N PHE A 369 4.35 4.71 19.15
CA PHE A 369 4.99 5.40 20.27
C PHE A 369 6.50 5.57 20.08
N SER A 370 6.98 5.47 18.85
CA SER A 370 8.40 5.65 18.49
C SER A 370 8.92 7.06 18.77
N ASP A 371 8.06 8.05 19.02
CA ASP A 371 8.42 9.38 19.51
C ASP A 371 8.97 9.34 20.96
N ILE A 372 8.55 8.33 21.75
CA ILE A 372 8.94 8.17 23.16
C ILE A 372 9.96 7.06 23.36
N TRP A 373 9.86 5.95 22.61
CA TRP A 373 10.74 4.79 22.76
C TRP A 373 11.45 4.41 21.47
N HIS A 374 12.65 3.85 21.59
CA HIS A 374 13.27 3.01 20.57
C HIS A 374 12.72 1.59 20.73
N ILE A 375 11.97 1.12 19.74
CA ILE A 375 11.22 -0.14 19.82
C ILE A 375 11.95 -1.22 19.00
N ARG A 376 12.15 -2.39 19.60
CA ARG A 376 12.69 -3.59 18.95
C ARG A 376 11.76 -4.78 19.19
N SER A 377 11.57 -5.60 18.17
CA SER A 377 10.83 -6.86 18.23
C SER A 377 11.72 -8.01 17.73
N ASN A 378 11.54 -9.22 18.27
CA ASN A 378 12.34 -10.36 17.88
C ASN A 378 11.92 -10.96 16.53
N ARG A 379 12.44 -10.35 15.44
CA ARG A 379 12.92 -11.09 14.25
C ARG A 379 13.97 -10.36 13.39
N GLU A 380 14.63 -9.33 13.91
CA GLU A 380 15.78 -8.69 13.23
C GLU A 380 17.15 -9.34 13.53
N SER A 381 17.23 -10.33 14.41
CA SER A 381 18.50 -11.01 14.72
C SER A 381 18.26 -12.42 15.25
N GLY A 382 18.81 -13.46 14.63
CA GLY A 382 18.67 -14.86 15.03
C GLY A 382 19.34 -15.24 16.36
N LEU A 383 19.23 -14.41 17.41
CA LEU A 383 19.81 -14.59 18.74
C LEU A 383 18.73 -14.30 19.81
N GLY A 384 17.77 -15.22 19.98
CA GLY A 384 16.85 -15.34 21.13
C GLY A 384 16.54 -14.07 21.95
N ARG A 385 15.98 -13.02 21.33
CA ARG A 385 15.53 -11.78 21.99
C ARG A 385 14.11 -11.91 22.56
N CYS A 386 13.68 -10.94 23.38
CA CYS A 386 12.30 -10.86 23.87
C CYS A 386 11.34 -10.44 22.78
N ASP A 387 10.06 -10.74 22.95
CA ASP A 387 9.03 -10.34 21.98
C ASP A 387 9.05 -8.84 21.74
N LEU A 388 9.00 -8.00 22.78
CA LEU A 388 9.14 -6.54 22.64
C LEU A 388 10.13 -5.95 23.65
N LEU A 389 11.01 -5.10 23.14
CA LEU A 389 11.93 -4.27 23.93
C LEU A 389 11.71 -2.79 23.56
N MET A 390 11.46 -1.95 24.56
CA MET A 390 11.22 -0.53 24.36
C MET A 390 12.19 0.29 25.22
N SER A 391 13.24 0.82 24.59
CA SER A 391 14.22 1.66 25.28
C SER A 391 13.75 3.11 25.30
N PRO A 392 13.71 3.76 26.46
CA PRO A 392 13.11 5.09 26.57
C PRO A 392 14.07 6.14 26.02
N LYS A 393 13.56 7.08 25.24
CA LYS A 393 14.34 8.26 24.77
C LYS A 393 14.55 9.28 25.88
N ASN A 394 13.63 9.33 26.84
CA ASN A 394 13.74 10.13 28.06
C ASN A 394 13.98 9.19 29.26
N PRO A 395 15.09 9.33 30.00
CA PRO A 395 15.41 8.49 31.15
C PRO A 395 14.34 8.44 32.27
N ASN A 396 13.44 9.42 32.32
CA ASN A 396 12.32 9.47 33.26
C ASN A 396 11.18 8.50 32.92
N HIS A 397 11.11 8.00 31.69
CA HIS A 397 10.15 6.99 31.27
C HIS A 397 10.69 5.58 31.52
N PHE A 398 9.79 4.61 31.70
CA PHE A 398 10.20 3.21 31.84
C PHE A 398 10.83 2.68 30.54
N GLY A 399 11.94 1.95 30.68
CA GLY A 399 12.30 0.94 29.70
C GLY A 399 11.39 -0.26 29.87
N ILE A 400 10.86 -0.81 28.78
CA ILE A 400 9.80 -1.82 28.86
C ILE A 400 10.24 -3.11 28.19
N VAL A 401 10.01 -4.23 28.85
CA VAL A 401 10.16 -5.59 28.30
C VAL A 401 8.80 -6.26 28.32
N MET A 402 8.34 -6.76 27.18
CA MET A 402 7.16 -7.63 27.11
C MET A 402 7.54 -8.98 26.51
N GLU A 403 7.02 -10.03 27.11
CA GLU A 403 7.08 -11.40 26.60
C GLU A 403 5.67 -11.99 26.59
N PHE A 404 5.29 -12.65 25.50
CA PHE A 404 3.98 -13.21 25.28
C PHE A 404 4.03 -14.74 25.34
N LYS A 405 3.01 -15.36 25.91
CA LYS A 405 2.78 -16.81 25.85
C LYS A 405 1.31 -17.06 25.60
N THR A 406 0.98 -18.14 24.88
CA THR A 406 -0.41 -18.53 24.60
C THR A 406 -0.73 -19.93 25.03
N MET A 407 -2.00 -20.18 25.34
CA MET A 407 -2.55 -21.51 25.58
C MET A 407 -3.56 -21.87 24.49
N ASP A 408 -3.55 -23.14 24.06
CA ASP A 408 -4.38 -23.64 22.95
C ASP A 408 -5.74 -24.20 23.42
N SER A 409 -5.90 -24.50 24.71
CA SER A 409 -7.13 -25.09 25.28
C SER A 409 -7.63 -24.32 26.50
N TYR A 410 -8.95 -24.27 26.63
CA TYR A 410 -9.64 -23.77 27.84
C TYR A 410 -9.78 -24.84 28.93
N GLU A 411 -9.57 -26.12 28.61
CA GLU A 411 -9.55 -27.21 29.61
C GLU A 411 -8.25 -27.14 30.43
N ASP A 412 -8.39 -27.07 31.76
CA ASP A 412 -7.29 -26.93 32.73
C ASP A 412 -6.37 -25.70 32.53
N ALA A 413 -6.91 -24.64 31.91
CA ALA A 413 -6.16 -23.43 31.59
C ALA A 413 -5.83 -22.57 32.83
N ASP A 414 -4.53 -22.35 33.08
CA ASP A 414 -4.02 -21.42 34.09
C ASP A 414 -3.28 -20.26 33.41
N LEU A 415 -4.01 -19.16 33.22
CA LEU A 415 -3.49 -17.92 32.63
C LEU A 415 -2.35 -17.31 33.46
N SER A 416 -2.38 -17.51 34.78
CA SER A 416 -1.36 -17.00 35.70
C SER A 416 -0.06 -17.78 35.52
N ALA A 417 -0.15 -19.12 35.43
CA ALA A 417 1.01 -19.95 35.09
C ALA A 417 1.56 -19.64 33.68
N CYS A 418 0.69 -19.34 32.72
CA CYS A 418 1.10 -18.91 31.38
C CYS A 418 1.89 -17.59 31.41
N ALA A 419 1.38 -16.58 32.12
CA ALA A 419 2.08 -15.31 32.33
C ALA A 419 3.38 -15.48 33.13
N GLN A 420 3.42 -16.42 34.09
CA GLN A 420 4.62 -16.76 34.85
C GLN A 420 5.70 -17.35 33.96
N ASN A 421 5.36 -18.23 33.01
CA ASN A 421 6.33 -18.74 32.03
C ASN A 421 6.96 -17.62 31.20
N ALA A 422 6.17 -16.61 30.81
CA ALA A 422 6.68 -15.43 30.11
C ALA A 422 7.62 -14.60 31.02
N MET A 423 7.26 -14.37 32.29
CA MET A 423 8.13 -13.69 33.26
C MET A 423 9.43 -14.45 33.55
N ASP A 424 9.37 -15.77 33.70
CA ASP A 424 10.54 -16.62 33.92
C ASP A 424 11.51 -16.53 32.74
N GLN A 425 10.99 -16.45 31.51
CA GLN A 425 11.79 -16.24 30.32
C GLN A 425 12.48 -14.86 30.34
N ILE A 426 11.77 -13.79 30.70
CA ILE A 426 12.35 -12.45 30.86
C ILE A 426 13.51 -12.49 31.86
N ASN A 427 13.27 -13.06 33.05
CA ASN A 427 14.26 -13.12 34.13
C ASN A 427 15.47 -13.98 33.77
N LYS A 428 15.27 -15.12 33.10
CA LYS A 428 16.35 -16.00 32.64
C LYS A 428 17.25 -15.32 31.60
N ARG A 429 16.67 -14.48 30.74
CA ARG A 429 17.37 -13.80 29.64
C ARG A 429 17.98 -12.46 30.03
N GLN A 430 17.52 -11.88 31.15
CA GLN A 430 18.06 -10.64 31.72
C GLN A 430 18.01 -9.44 30.75
N TYR A 431 16.90 -9.28 30.04
CA TYR A 431 16.70 -8.21 29.05
C TYR A 431 16.85 -6.80 29.64
N GLU A 432 16.64 -6.65 30.94
CA GLU A 432 16.87 -5.39 31.67
C GLU A 432 18.28 -4.83 31.49
N LYS A 433 19.29 -5.70 31.30
CA LYS A 433 20.68 -5.26 31.10
C LYS A 433 20.86 -4.45 29.82
N GLU A 434 20.16 -4.82 28.75
CA GLU A 434 20.19 -4.07 27.48
C GLU A 434 19.53 -2.70 27.65
N LEU A 435 18.41 -2.62 28.37
CA LEU A 435 17.72 -1.36 28.65
C LEU A 435 18.58 -0.43 29.52
N MET A 436 19.24 -0.95 30.56
CA MET A 436 20.17 -0.19 31.39
C MET A 436 21.34 0.35 30.57
N ALA A 437 21.93 -0.48 29.69
CA ALA A 437 23.03 -0.06 28.81
C ALA A 437 22.60 1.04 27.82
N GLN A 438 21.30 1.14 27.52
CA GLN A 438 20.72 2.18 26.67
C GLN A 438 20.20 3.39 27.47
N GLY A 439 20.48 3.46 28.78
CA GLY A 439 20.22 4.65 29.62
C GLY A 439 18.89 4.62 30.37
N ALA A 440 18.18 3.50 30.43
CA ALA A 440 16.97 3.37 31.24
C ALA A 440 17.30 3.36 32.75
N THR A 441 16.66 4.24 33.51
CA THR A 441 16.82 4.31 34.99
C THR A 441 15.69 3.61 35.75
N LYS A 442 14.61 3.29 35.06
CA LYS A 442 13.47 2.52 35.57
C LYS A 442 13.03 1.54 34.50
N ILE A 443 12.70 0.31 34.89
CA ILE A 443 12.33 -0.76 33.96
C ILE A 443 11.02 -1.39 34.40
N LEU A 444 10.14 -1.64 33.45
CA LEU A 444 8.89 -2.39 33.62
C LEU A 444 8.99 -3.70 32.83
N LYS A 445 9.05 -4.83 33.54
CA LYS A 445 8.96 -6.17 32.96
C LYS A 445 7.50 -6.61 32.94
N MET A 446 7.04 -7.20 31.84
CA MET A 446 5.69 -7.73 31.69
C MET A 446 5.71 -9.10 31.00
N GLY A 447 5.36 -10.15 31.74
CA GLY A 447 5.04 -11.45 31.18
C GLY A 447 3.54 -11.56 30.98
N ILE A 448 3.10 -11.84 29.75
CA ILE A 448 1.71 -11.78 29.36
C ILE A 448 1.26 -13.13 28.83
N GLY A 449 0.29 -13.73 29.51
CA GLY A 449 -0.35 -14.97 29.07
C GLY A 449 -1.68 -14.66 28.37
N PHE A 450 -1.95 -15.31 27.23
CA PHE A 450 -3.24 -15.20 26.52
C PHE A 450 -3.96 -16.55 26.38
N LEU A 451 -5.28 -16.50 26.43
CA LEU A 451 -6.20 -17.59 26.13
C LEU A 451 -7.42 -17.00 25.40
N GLY A 452 -7.42 -17.07 24.07
CA GLY A 452 -8.44 -16.43 23.25
C GLY A 452 -8.64 -14.95 23.61
N LYS A 453 -9.79 -14.57 24.15
CA LYS A 453 -10.07 -13.16 24.52
C LYS A 453 -9.51 -12.76 25.88
N GLN A 454 -9.09 -13.73 26.68
CA GLN A 454 -8.60 -13.50 28.04
C GLN A 454 -7.09 -13.31 28.04
N LEU A 455 -6.59 -12.46 28.93
CA LEU A 455 -5.17 -12.29 29.17
C LEU A 455 -4.88 -12.01 30.64
N GLU A 456 -3.70 -12.38 31.08
CA GLU A 456 -3.15 -12.01 32.38
C GLU A 456 -1.75 -11.42 32.21
N ILE A 457 -1.43 -10.42 33.03
CA ILE A 457 -0.12 -9.76 33.02
C ILE A 457 0.48 -9.90 34.42
N LEU A 458 1.65 -10.52 34.47
CA LEU A 458 2.54 -10.42 35.62
C LEU A 458 3.57 -9.34 35.32
N SER A 459 3.86 -8.49 36.29
CA SER A 459 4.75 -7.35 36.11
C SER A 459 5.69 -7.14 37.27
N GLU A 460 6.87 -6.62 36.96
CA GLU A 460 7.88 -6.23 37.93
C GLU A 460 8.44 -4.84 37.58
N HIS A 461 8.40 -3.92 38.54
CA HIS A 461 9.02 -2.60 38.42
C HIS A 461 10.41 -2.65 39.04
N LEU A 462 11.42 -2.29 38.25
CA LEU A 462 12.81 -2.21 38.67
C LEU A 462 13.31 -0.77 38.63
N GLN A 463 14.00 -0.37 39.68
CA GLN A 463 14.72 0.90 39.75
C GLN A 463 16.21 0.59 39.61
N CYS A 464 16.87 1.20 38.64
CA CYS A 464 18.21 0.83 38.18
C CYS A 464 19.28 1.78 38.71
#